data_AF-A0A956R453-F1
#
_entry.id   AF-A0A956R453-F1
#
_cell.length_a   1.000
_cell.length_b   1.000
_cell.length_c   1.000
_cell.angle_alpha   90.00
_cell.angle_beta   90.00
_cell.angle_gamma   90.00
#
_symmetry.space_group_name_H-M   'P 1'
#
loop_
_entity.id
_entity.type
_entity.pdbx_description
1 polymer ?
#
loop_
_entity_poly.entity_id
_entity_poly.type
_entity_poly.pdbx_seq_one_letter_code
_entity_poly.pdbx_strand_id
1 'polypeptide(L)'
;MAREFALWACVLLPWVAALPAVLGARPLIALLGPRRAALLAAYLALGASLLVLMFCMQGIDMLLAPDDPRGLAHTPWPTVLPPLVIGELRLELVLVGDRVAMSAALSIAVLVALGRIFLGGPAGLRDLGLDPSYGPQAWLRDEAPATESAPTLEEIDRTLGALRRLGLLGLLEGAALLVVLAGDLGLAVVGWATLGVGAAVAVARRLSDEVRASAATRVLALSMVGDLCLGAAAVVLVLAGIGLAHTGLWAPRVGDRLYETGLLGLPTAELTAGLLLAAAFSRLMCLAWAGNSLNEALLEAVLISMPAVYLLLRFHRVLAYAPTALAAALLLGTVLTLLGSLSALLRPHGGQGRRVERGGIEQGLAGTALTWA
;
A
#
# COMPACT_ATOMS: atom_id res chain seq x y z
N MET A 1 15.90 6.65 28.14
CA MET A 1 14.45 6.82 27.93
C MET A 1 14.23 7.12 26.46
N ALA A 2 13.77 6.13 25.68
CA ALA A 2 13.22 6.38 24.36
C ALA A 2 11.94 7.21 24.54
N ARG A 3 11.76 8.29 23.78
CA ARG A 3 10.49 9.02 23.80
C ARG A 3 9.44 8.13 23.15
N GLU A 4 8.30 7.95 23.81
CA GLU A 4 7.14 7.26 23.25
C GLU A 4 6.60 8.12 22.11
N PHE A 5 7.06 7.85 20.90
CA PHE A 5 6.50 8.46 19.69
C PHE A 5 5.35 7.57 19.24
N ALA A 6 4.14 8.11 19.04
CA ALA A 6 2.97 7.30 18.74
C ALA A 6 2.96 6.81 17.26
N LEU A 7 3.90 5.96 16.86
CA LEU A 7 3.99 5.43 15.48
C LEU A 7 2.72 4.69 15.04
N TRP A 8 1.98 4.12 15.98
CA TRP A 8 0.69 3.49 15.72
C TRP A 8 -0.33 4.48 15.13
N ALA A 9 -0.21 5.78 15.42
CA ALA A 9 -1.08 6.80 14.85
C ALA A 9 -0.89 6.91 13.34
N CYS A 10 0.34 6.69 12.84
CA CYS A 10 0.63 6.69 11.40
C CYS A 10 -0.18 5.60 10.67
N VAL A 11 -0.35 4.43 11.30
CA VAL A 11 -1.10 3.29 10.73
C VAL A 11 -2.60 3.43 10.96
N LEU A 12 -3.01 3.81 12.18
CA LEU A 12 -4.42 3.82 12.58
C LEU A 12 -5.20 5.00 12.00
N LEU A 13 -4.61 6.19 11.84
CA LEU A 13 -5.33 7.35 11.34
C LEU A 13 -5.93 7.12 9.93
N PRO A 14 -5.19 6.60 8.94
CA PRO A 14 -5.76 6.25 7.64
C PRO A 14 -6.91 5.24 7.73
N TRP A 15 -6.80 4.23 8.59
CA TRP A 15 -7.85 3.22 8.78
C TRP A 15 -9.10 3.80 9.44
N VAL A 16 -8.93 4.57 10.51
CA VAL A 16 -10.05 5.23 11.20
C VAL A 16 -10.77 6.20 10.26
N ALA A 17 -10.04 6.93 9.41
CA ALA A 17 -10.63 7.78 8.38
C ALA A 17 -11.35 7.01 7.27
N ALA A 18 -10.85 5.82 6.91
CA ALA A 18 -11.40 4.99 5.85
C ALA A 18 -12.67 4.22 6.25
N LEU A 19 -12.74 3.72 7.49
CA LEU A 19 -13.83 2.84 7.95
C LEU A 19 -15.23 3.44 7.78
N PRO A 20 -15.49 4.72 8.10
CA PRO A 20 -16.79 5.35 7.85
C PRO A 20 -17.17 5.34 6.36
N ALA A 21 -16.21 5.49 5.45
CA ALA A 21 -16.45 5.52 4.01
C ALA A 21 -16.66 4.11 3.43
N VAL A 22 -16.07 3.06 4.02
CA VAL A 22 -16.24 1.66 3.58
C VAL A 22 -17.50 1.03 4.18
N LEU A 23 -17.63 1.06 5.51
CA LEU A 23 -18.69 0.38 6.26
C LEU A 23 -19.93 1.26 6.43
N GLY A 24 -19.71 2.57 6.57
CA GLY A 24 -20.75 3.55 6.85
C GLY A 24 -21.25 4.33 5.64
N ALA A 25 -20.91 3.94 4.40
CA ALA A 25 -21.26 4.73 3.20
C ALA A 25 -22.76 5.05 3.10
N ARG A 26 -23.63 4.04 3.27
CA ARG A 26 -25.08 4.20 3.20
C ARG A 26 -25.64 5.10 4.32
N PRO A 27 -25.36 4.84 5.62
CA PRO A 27 -25.85 5.73 6.66
C PRO A 27 -25.27 7.14 6.54
N LEU A 28 -24.02 7.29 6.09
CA LEU A 28 -23.41 8.60 5.87
C LEU A 28 -24.14 9.40 4.80
N ILE A 29 -24.48 8.78 3.66
CA ILE A 29 -25.28 9.39 2.60
C ILE A 29 -26.69 9.72 3.11
N ALA A 30 -27.31 8.83 3.88
CA ALA A 30 -28.66 9.06 4.41
C ALA A 30 -28.71 10.24 5.41
N LEU A 31 -27.67 10.42 6.23
CA LEU A 31 -27.61 11.46 7.25
C LEU A 31 -27.18 12.83 6.69
N LEU A 32 -26.21 12.86 5.78
CA LEU A 32 -25.58 14.11 5.32
C LEU A 32 -25.99 14.51 3.90
N GLY A 33 -26.61 13.59 3.14
CA GLY A 33 -26.77 13.73 1.70
C GLY A 33 -25.50 13.33 0.93
N PRO A 34 -25.62 12.98 -0.36
CA PRO A 34 -24.53 12.41 -1.15
C PRO A 34 -23.33 13.36 -1.27
N ARG A 35 -23.59 14.64 -1.57
CA ARG A 35 -22.56 15.67 -1.75
C ARG A 35 -21.73 15.90 -0.50
N ARG A 36 -22.38 16.07 0.66
CA ARG A 36 -21.68 16.32 1.93
C ARG A 36 -20.95 15.07 2.42
N ALA A 37 -21.51 13.88 2.21
CA ALA A 37 -20.85 12.62 2.53
C ALA A 37 -19.54 12.45 1.75
N ALA A 38 -19.55 12.69 0.43
CA ALA A 38 -18.36 12.62 -0.42
C ALA A 38 -17.27 13.62 0.01
N LEU A 39 -17.65 14.87 0.27
CA LEU A 39 -16.73 15.91 0.74
C LEU A 39 -16.12 15.56 2.10
N LEU A 40 -16.96 15.13 3.06
CA LEU A 40 -16.49 14.73 4.38
C LEU A 40 -15.47 13.59 4.29
N ALA A 41 -15.75 12.56 3.49
CA ALA A 41 -14.80 11.46 3.30
C ALA A 41 -13.48 11.92 2.66
N ALA A 42 -13.54 12.79 1.65
CA ALA A 42 -12.34 13.33 1.01
C ALA A 42 -11.49 14.15 1.99
N TYR A 43 -12.11 15.03 2.79
CA TYR A 43 -11.41 15.84 3.79
C TYR A 43 -10.90 15.04 4.97
N LEU A 44 -11.67 14.06 5.46
CA LEU A 44 -11.25 13.18 6.54
C LEU A 44 -10.03 12.36 6.11
N ALA A 45 -10.04 11.82 4.89
CA ALA A 45 -8.92 11.12 4.29
C ALA A 45 -7.69 12.05 4.14
N LEU A 46 -7.86 13.23 3.55
CA LEU A 46 -6.74 14.18 3.40
C LEU A 46 -6.17 14.60 4.76
N GLY A 47 -7.04 14.92 5.73
CA GLY A 47 -6.64 15.29 7.08
C GLY A 47 -5.87 14.17 7.78
N ALA A 48 -6.29 12.91 7.64
CA ALA A 48 -5.55 11.77 8.15
C ALA A 48 -4.14 11.69 7.54
N SER A 49 -3.99 11.77 6.22
CA SER A 49 -2.67 11.72 5.56
C SER A 49 -1.77 12.89 5.96
N LEU A 50 -2.33 14.10 6.14
CA LEU A 50 -1.57 15.26 6.60
C LEU A 50 -1.12 15.12 8.06
N LEU A 51 -1.95 14.53 8.93
CA LEU A 51 -1.55 14.21 10.29
C LEU A 51 -0.45 13.14 10.31
N VAL A 52 -0.57 12.08 9.50
CA VAL A 52 0.51 11.09 9.31
C VAL A 52 1.80 11.77 8.87
N LEU A 53 1.72 12.67 7.87
CA LEU A 53 2.87 13.45 7.41
C LEU A 53 3.51 14.26 8.54
N MET A 54 2.70 14.94 9.36
CA MET A 54 3.18 15.70 10.51
C MET A 54 3.88 14.79 11.53
N PHE A 55 3.32 13.61 11.84
CA PHE A 55 3.99 12.62 12.69
C PHE A 55 5.30 12.14 12.05
N CYS A 56 5.32 11.86 10.74
CA CYS A 56 6.54 11.44 10.07
C CYS A 56 7.66 12.50 10.13
N MET A 57 7.32 13.78 9.92
CA MET A 57 8.26 14.90 10.04
C MET A 57 8.82 15.04 11.46
N GLN A 58 7.95 14.99 12.48
CA GLN A 58 8.40 15.01 13.88
C GLN A 58 9.33 13.84 14.21
N GLY A 59 9.07 12.65 13.66
CA GLY A 59 9.95 11.50 13.84
C GLY A 59 11.31 11.66 13.15
N ILE A 60 11.35 12.25 11.94
CA ILE A 60 12.62 12.47 11.22
C ILE A 60 13.50 13.50 11.92
N ASP A 61 12.93 14.60 12.40
CA ASP A 61 13.68 15.62 13.15
C ASP A 61 14.38 15.02 14.38
N MET A 62 13.76 14.00 15.00
CA MET A 62 14.36 13.26 16.12
C MET A 62 15.44 12.27 15.69
N LEU A 63 15.44 11.80 14.43
CA LEU A 63 16.40 10.85 13.88
C LEU A 63 17.63 11.52 13.23
N LEU A 64 17.56 12.83 12.97
CA LEU A 64 18.66 13.64 12.46
C LEU A 64 19.71 13.99 13.53
N ALA A 65 19.52 13.58 14.79
CA ALA A 65 20.57 13.60 15.81
C ALA A 65 21.46 12.33 15.65
N PRO A 66 22.68 12.44 15.09
CA PRO A 66 23.49 11.29 14.69
C PRO A 66 24.08 10.48 15.85
N ASP A 67 24.14 11.06 17.06
CA ASP A 67 24.87 10.49 18.18
C ASP A 67 23.96 9.87 19.27
N ASP A 68 22.63 9.86 19.08
CA ASP A 68 21.73 9.24 20.07
C ASP A 68 21.47 7.76 19.69
N PRO A 69 21.99 6.77 20.44
CA PRO A 69 21.63 5.35 20.27
C PRO A 69 20.13 5.08 20.52
N ARG A 70 19.36 6.09 20.96
CA ARG A 70 17.89 6.10 21.04
C ARG A 70 17.21 6.58 19.76
N GLY A 71 17.95 6.79 18.67
CA GLY A 71 17.43 7.09 17.32
C GLY A 71 16.64 5.93 16.68
N LEU A 72 16.02 5.09 17.49
CA LEU A 72 15.04 4.09 17.10
C LEU A 72 13.79 4.37 17.94
N ALA A 73 12.75 4.92 17.29
CA ALA A 73 11.46 5.01 17.93
C ALA A 73 10.86 3.61 17.98
N HIS A 74 10.91 2.97 19.15
CA HIS A 74 10.21 1.72 19.41
C HIS A 74 8.89 2.06 20.07
N THR A 75 7.80 1.78 19.37
CA THR A 75 6.47 1.93 19.95
C THR A 75 5.86 0.55 20.03
N PRO A 76 5.64 -0.01 21.23
CA PRO A 76 4.74 -1.14 21.32
C PRO A 76 3.40 -0.69 20.73
N TRP A 77 2.81 -1.54 19.91
CA TRP A 77 1.40 -1.37 19.54
C TRP A 77 0.61 -1.21 20.84
N PRO A 78 -0.41 -0.33 20.90
CA PRO A 78 -1.17 -0.11 22.13
C PRO A 78 -1.52 -1.46 22.76
N THR A 79 -1.34 -1.58 24.08
CA THR A 79 -1.32 -2.83 24.89
C THR A 79 -2.61 -3.67 24.84
N VAL A 80 -3.49 -3.36 23.90
CA VAL A 80 -4.74 -4.05 23.57
C VAL A 80 -4.50 -5.51 23.19
N LEU A 81 -3.35 -5.86 22.59
CA LEU A 81 -3.02 -7.23 22.22
C LEU A 81 -1.71 -7.66 22.90
N PRO A 82 -1.73 -8.66 23.79
CA PRO A 82 -0.50 -9.23 24.34
C PRO A 82 0.35 -9.86 23.21
N PRO A 83 1.68 -9.93 23.38
CA PRO A 83 2.53 -10.61 22.40
C PRO A 83 2.05 -12.05 22.22
N LEU A 84 1.90 -12.47 20.97
CA LEU A 84 1.50 -13.84 20.65
C LEU A 84 2.72 -14.74 20.79
N VAL A 85 2.67 -15.65 21.76
CA VAL A 85 3.74 -16.62 22.01
C VAL A 85 3.26 -18.00 21.57
N ILE A 86 3.89 -18.58 20.54
CA ILE A 86 3.63 -19.93 20.05
C ILE A 86 4.90 -20.76 20.22
N GLY A 87 4.99 -21.51 21.32
CA GLY A 87 6.22 -22.20 21.70
C GLY A 87 7.34 -21.21 21.99
N GLU A 88 8.44 -21.29 21.24
CA GLU A 88 9.57 -20.34 21.32
C GLU A 88 9.39 -19.11 20.41
N LEU A 89 8.38 -19.13 19.52
CA LEU A 89 8.12 -18.02 18.62
C LEU A 89 7.39 -16.91 19.38
N ARG A 90 8.01 -15.73 19.45
CA ARG A 90 7.39 -14.52 20.00
C ARG A 90 7.12 -13.53 18.87
N LEU A 91 5.84 -13.26 18.63
CA LEU A 91 5.39 -12.19 17.75
C LEU A 91 5.14 -10.96 18.61
N GLU A 92 6.06 -9.99 18.52
CA GLU A 92 5.94 -8.72 19.21
C GLU A 92 5.26 -7.71 18.29
N LEU A 93 4.09 -7.21 18.67
CA LEU A 93 3.44 -6.12 17.94
C LEU A 93 4.18 -4.81 18.22
N VAL A 94 5.33 -4.61 17.59
CA VAL A 94 6.17 -3.43 17.77
C VAL A 94 6.30 -2.70 16.46
N LEU A 95 6.14 -1.38 16.50
CA LEU A 95 6.47 -0.51 15.39
C LEU A 95 7.84 0.10 15.61
N VAL A 96 8.65 0.15 14.55
CA VAL A 96 10.02 0.64 14.57
C VAL A 96 10.18 1.77 13.55
N GLY A 97 10.42 2.98 14.07
CA GLY A 97 10.73 4.17 13.27
C GLY A 97 12.23 4.42 13.26
N ASP A 98 12.97 3.72 12.39
CA ASP A 98 14.35 4.07 12.06
C ASP A 98 14.41 5.02 10.87
N ARG A 99 15.61 5.50 10.51
CA ARG A 99 15.80 6.46 9.40
C ARG A 99 15.21 5.97 8.09
N VAL A 100 15.35 4.69 7.76
CA VAL A 100 14.88 4.13 6.50
C VAL A 100 13.36 3.98 6.54
N ALA A 101 12.82 3.46 7.64
CA ALA A 101 11.38 3.29 7.87
C ALA A 101 10.65 4.64 7.84
N MET A 102 11.16 5.63 8.55
CA MET A 102 10.58 6.98 8.60
C MET A 102 10.69 7.70 7.26
N SER A 103 11.79 7.52 6.51
CA SER A 103 11.91 8.09 5.16
C SER A 103 10.92 7.45 4.17
N ALA A 104 10.72 6.14 4.24
CA ALA A 104 9.73 5.44 3.43
C ALA A 104 8.30 5.83 3.82
N ALA A 105 8.00 5.90 5.12
CA ALA A 105 6.70 6.34 5.62
C ALA A 105 6.40 7.80 5.25
N LEU A 106 7.40 8.69 5.33
CA LEU A 106 7.29 10.07 4.87
C LEU A 106 6.99 10.13 3.37
N SER A 107 7.71 9.36 2.56
CA SER A 107 7.52 9.32 1.10
C SER A 107 6.10 8.87 0.74
N ILE A 108 5.58 7.85 1.42
CA ILE A 108 4.19 7.41 1.30
C ILE A 108 3.25 8.55 1.68
N ALA A 109 3.42 9.15 2.86
CA ALA A 109 2.52 10.19 3.37
C ALA A 109 2.48 11.44 2.46
N VAL A 110 3.63 11.91 1.97
CA VAL A 110 3.72 13.05 1.04
C VAL A 110 2.99 12.75 -0.26
N LEU A 111 3.31 11.62 -0.90
CA LEU A 111 2.75 11.29 -2.21
C LEU A 111 1.26 10.97 -2.12
N VAL A 112 0.81 10.34 -1.04
CA VAL A 112 -0.61 10.08 -0.79
C VAL A 112 -1.36 11.38 -0.51
N ALA A 113 -0.82 12.28 0.31
CA ALA A 113 -1.43 13.58 0.56
C ALA A 113 -1.56 14.40 -0.73
N LEU A 114 -0.50 14.46 -1.55
CA LEU A 114 -0.54 15.11 -2.86
C LEU A 114 -1.58 14.47 -3.77
N GLY A 115 -1.59 13.14 -3.89
CA GLY A 115 -2.57 12.43 -4.70
C GLY A 115 -4.01 12.67 -4.24
N ARG A 116 -4.26 12.78 -2.93
CA ARG A 116 -5.58 13.13 -2.37
C ARG A 116 -6.00 14.56 -2.66
N ILE A 117 -5.06 15.52 -2.67
CA ILE A 117 -5.34 16.91 -3.09
C ILE A 117 -5.81 16.92 -4.55
N PHE A 118 -5.14 16.18 -5.44
CA PHE A 118 -5.54 16.07 -6.85
C PHE A 118 -6.87 15.33 -7.02
N LEU A 119 -7.11 14.29 -6.21
CA LEU A 119 -8.35 13.53 -6.23
C LEU A 119 -9.57 14.40 -5.83
N GLY A 120 -9.37 15.37 -4.93
CA GLY A 120 -10.38 16.36 -4.54
C GLY A 120 -10.62 17.46 -5.59
N GLY A 121 -9.80 17.55 -6.63
CA GLY A 121 -9.96 18.50 -7.73
C GLY A 121 -11.02 18.07 -8.76
N PRO A 122 -11.39 18.96 -9.71
CA PRO A 122 -12.42 18.66 -10.71
C PRO A 122 -12.14 17.43 -11.58
N ALA A 123 -10.88 17.13 -11.87
CA ALA A 123 -10.48 15.93 -12.60
C ALA A 123 -10.66 14.67 -11.73
N GLY A 124 -10.17 14.70 -10.50
CA GLY A 124 -10.30 13.56 -9.58
C GLY A 124 -11.73 13.23 -9.19
N LEU A 125 -12.60 14.23 -9.03
CA LEU A 125 -14.03 14.02 -8.81
C LEU A 125 -14.69 13.29 -9.99
N ARG A 126 -14.34 13.68 -11.22
CA ARG A 126 -14.83 12.99 -12.43
C ARG A 126 -14.33 11.54 -12.48
N ASP A 127 -13.09 11.28 -12.06
CA ASP A 127 -12.52 9.93 -12.00
C ASP A 127 -13.26 9.04 -10.96
N LEU A 128 -13.75 9.66 -9.88
CA LEU A 128 -14.62 9.01 -8.89
C LEU A 128 -16.07 8.83 -9.39
N GLY A 129 -16.41 9.34 -10.58
CA GLY A 129 -17.76 9.32 -11.13
C GLY A 129 -18.69 10.39 -10.53
N LEU A 130 -18.13 11.41 -9.90
CA LEU A 130 -18.84 12.53 -9.30
C LEU A 130 -18.80 13.75 -10.22
N ASP A 131 -19.83 14.59 -10.13
CA ASP A 131 -19.89 15.86 -10.83
C ASP A 131 -18.91 16.86 -10.17
N PRO A 132 -18.18 17.72 -10.93
CA PRO A 132 -17.32 18.76 -10.36
C PRO A 132 -18.03 19.70 -9.35
N SER A 133 -19.35 19.82 -9.41
CA SER A 133 -20.17 20.51 -8.41
C SER A 133 -20.02 19.91 -7.00
N TYR A 134 -19.55 18.67 -6.86
CA TYR A 134 -19.21 18.07 -5.58
C TYR A 134 -17.94 18.67 -4.96
N GLY A 135 -17.17 19.45 -5.71
CA GLY A 135 -15.91 20.02 -5.24
C GLY A 135 -16.08 21.24 -4.33
N PRO A 136 -15.03 21.58 -3.55
CA PRO A 136 -15.07 22.68 -2.59
C PRO A 136 -15.27 24.05 -3.24
N GLN A 137 -14.84 24.23 -4.49
CA GLN A 137 -15.06 25.47 -5.24
C GLN A 137 -16.54 25.78 -5.49
N ALA A 138 -17.37 24.74 -5.64
CA ALA A 138 -18.81 24.89 -5.82
C ALA A 138 -19.56 25.13 -4.50
N TRP A 139 -18.85 25.14 -3.37
CA TRP A 139 -19.37 25.52 -2.05
C TRP A 139 -18.99 26.96 -1.70
N LEU A 140 -17.81 27.40 -2.16
CA LEU A 140 -17.35 28.79 -2.02
C LEU A 140 -18.08 29.76 -2.95
N ARG A 141 -18.64 29.24 -4.05
CA ARG A 141 -19.60 29.98 -4.87
C ARG A 141 -20.95 29.82 -4.20
N ASP A 142 -21.46 30.89 -3.61
CA ASP A 142 -22.74 31.02 -2.87
C ASP A 142 -24.01 30.62 -3.66
N GLU A 143 -23.86 29.96 -4.81
CA GLU A 143 -24.92 29.25 -5.53
C GLU A 143 -25.21 27.93 -4.80
N ALA A 144 -25.67 28.00 -3.55
CA ALA A 144 -26.40 26.90 -2.97
C ALA A 144 -27.69 26.76 -3.82
N PRO A 145 -27.90 25.66 -4.57
CA PRO A 145 -29.17 25.48 -5.24
C PRO A 145 -30.24 25.44 -4.15
N ALA A 146 -31.03 26.51 -4.11
CA ALA A 146 -32.18 26.68 -3.24
C ALA A 146 -33.30 25.74 -3.69
N THR A 147 -33.08 24.44 -3.54
CA THR A 147 -33.99 23.28 -3.55
C THR A 147 -33.14 22.05 -3.87
N GLU A 148 -32.64 21.37 -2.82
CA GLU A 148 -32.17 19.99 -2.98
C GLU A 148 -33.40 19.14 -3.34
N SER A 149 -33.63 18.96 -4.63
CA SER A 149 -34.46 17.87 -5.14
C SER A 149 -34.00 16.57 -4.47
N ALA A 150 -34.92 15.70 -4.07
CA ALA A 150 -34.58 14.42 -3.48
C ALA A 150 -33.50 13.70 -4.32
N PRO A 151 -32.41 13.22 -3.71
CA PRO A 151 -31.29 12.65 -4.44
C PRO A 151 -31.76 11.47 -5.28
N THR A 152 -31.35 11.45 -6.55
CA THR A 152 -31.72 10.36 -7.45
C THR A 152 -31.01 9.06 -7.03
N LEU A 153 -31.62 7.89 -7.31
CA LEU A 153 -30.99 6.59 -7.02
C LEU A 153 -29.61 6.45 -7.68
N GLU A 154 -29.48 6.97 -8.90
CA GLU A 154 -28.21 6.95 -9.63
C GLU A 154 -27.12 7.79 -8.93
N GLU A 155 -27.47 8.94 -8.39
CA GLU A 155 -26.57 9.81 -7.64
C GLU A 155 -26.10 9.14 -6.33
N ILE A 156 -27.02 8.45 -5.65
CA ILE A 156 -26.70 7.66 -4.44
C ILE A 156 -25.71 6.54 -4.78
N ASP A 157 -25.94 5.79 -5.85
CA ASP A 157 -25.07 4.68 -6.26
C ASP A 157 -23.67 5.14 -6.69
N ARG A 158 -23.58 6.24 -7.46
CA ARG A 158 -22.29 6.86 -7.83
C ARG A 158 -21.52 7.32 -6.59
N THR A 159 -22.21 8.00 -5.66
CA THR A 159 -21.61 8.48 -4.41
C THR A 159 -21.13 7.34 -3.54
N LEU A 160 -21.94 6.29 -3.40
CA LEU A 160 -21.57 5.09 -2.64
C LEU A 160 -20.33 4.41 -3.24
N GLY A 161 -20.24 4.35 -4.58
CA GLY A 161 -19.05 3.90 -5.28
C GLY A 161 -17.81 4.76 -4.98
N ALA A 162 -17.95 6.09 -5.01
CA ALA A 162 -16.87 7.03 -4.70
C ALA A 162 -16.38 6.91 -3.25
N LEU A 163 -17.30 6.86 -2.27
CA LEU A 163 -16.97 6.70 -0.85
C LEU A 163 -16.18 5.42 -0.59
N ARG A 164 -16.62 4.29 -1.16
CA ARG A 164 -15.90 3.02 -1.03
C ARG A 164 -14.49 3.09 -1.61
N ARG A 165 -14.30 3.76 -2.76
CA ARG A 165 -12.97 3.94 -3.37
C ARG A 165 -12.05 4.77 -2.47
N LEU A 166 -12.55 5.91 -1.97
CA LEU A 166 -11.80 6.76 -1.04
C LEU A 166 -11.42 5.99 0.23
N GLY A 167 -12.35 5.23 0.78
CA GLY A 167 -12.09 4.37 1.94
C GLY A 167 -11.04 3.29 1.67
N LEU A 168 -11.13 2.59 0.53
CA LEU A 168 -10.14 1.58 0.15
C LEU A 168 -8.73 2.15 0.03
N LEU A 169 -8.57 3.37 -0.52
CA LEU A 169 -7.26 4.04 -0.57
C LEU A 169 -6.70 4.32 0.83
N GLY A 170 -7.55 4.68 1.81
CA GLY A 170 -7.12 4.85 3.20
C GLY A 170 -6.77 3.53 3.91
N LEU A 171 -7.48 2.44 3.59
CA LEU A 171 -7.10 1.12 4.06
C LEU A 171 -5.74 0.67 3.52
N LEU A 172 -5.49 0.90 2.22
CA LEU A 172 -4.21 0.61 1.57
C LEU A 172 -3.07 1.49 2.12
N GLU A 173 -3.32 2.77 2.38
CA GLU A 173 -2.34 3.66 3.03
C GLU A 173 -1.91 3.14 4.40
N GLY A 174 -2.87 2.82 5.28
CA GLY A 174 -2.53 2.28 6.59
C GLY A 174 -1.82 0.92 6.49
N ALA A 175 -2.21 0.06 5.54
CA ALA A 175 -1.56 -1.22 5.32
C ALA A 175 -0.11 -1.07 4.81
N ALA A 176 0.14 -0.11 3.90
CA ALA A 176 1.49 0.23 3.44
C ALA A 176 2.38 0.74 4.58
N LEU A 177 1.84 1.64 5.41
CA LEU A 177 2.54 2.15 6.58
C LEU A 177 2.79 1.05 7.62
N LEU A 178 1.88 0.09 7.78
CA LEU A 178 2.08 -1.06 8.65
C LEU A 178 3.26 -1.91 8.21
N VAL A 179 3.38 -2.22 6.90
CA VAL A 179 4.53 -2.97 6.36
C VAL A 179 5.84 -2.21 6.63
N VAL A 180 5.85 -0.91 6.39
CA VAL A 180 7.06 -0.09 6.51
C VAL A 180 7.49 0.09 7.97
N LEU A 181 6.54 0.25 8.88
CA LEU A 181 6.84 0.49 10.30
C LEU A 181 6.94 -0.81 11.11
N ALA A 182 6.72 -1.99 10.51
CA ALA A 182 6.74 -3.26 11.23
C ALA A 182 8.11 -3.58 11.86
N GLY A 183 8.10 -3.87 13.16
CA GLY A 183 9.26 -4.27 13.94
C GLY A 183 9.73 -5.70 13.68
N ASP A 184 8.84 -6.55 13.17
CA ASP A 184 9.09 -7.94 12.82
C ASP A 184 8.39 -8.33 11.51
N LEU A 185 8.85 -9.43 10.91
CA LEU A 185 8.30 -9.94 9.65
C LEU A 185 6.85 -10.43 9.79
N GLY A 186 6.45 -10.91 10.97
CA GLY A 186 5.09 -11.37 11.22
C GLY A 186 4.08 -10.24 11.13
N LEU A 187 4.37 -9.09 11.76
CA LEU A 187 3.55 -7.89 11.62
C LEU A 187 3.56 -7.36 10.17
N ALA A 188 4.71 -7.41 9.49
CA ALA A 188 4.81 -7.04 8.09
C ALA A 188 3.92 -7.91 7.19
N VAL A 189 3.83 -9.22 7.44
CA VAL A 189 2.93 -10.14 6.70
C VAL A 189 1.47 -9.72 6.82
N VAL A 190 1.01 -9.21 7.97
CA VAL A 190 -0.36 -8.71 8.13
C VAL A 190 -0.61 -7.49 7.24
N GLY A 191 0.32 -6.52 7.25
CA GLY A 191 0.27 -5.37 6.33
C GLY A 191 0.33 -5.81 4.86
N TRP A 192 1.13 -6.83 4.57
CA TRP A 192 1.33 -7.35 3.23
C TRP A 192 0.07 -8.03 2.67
N ALA A 193 -0.58 -8.89 3.45
CA ALA A 193 -1.82 -9.55 3.06
C ALA A 193 -2.97 -8.55 2.90
N THR A 194 -3.09 -7.59 3.82
CA THR A 194 -4.12 -6.53 3.74
C THR A 194 -3.95 -5.65 2.50
N LEU A 195 -2.71 -5.31 2.13
CA LEU A 195 -2.42 -4.64 0.86
C LEU A 195 -2.84 -5.49 -0.36
N GLY A 196 -2.57 -6.80 -0.35
CA GLY A 196 -2.87 -7.70 -1.47
C GLY A 196 -4.37 -7.84 -1.72
N VAL A 197 -5.13 -8.12 -0.65
CA VAL A 197 -6.59 -8.17 -0.70
C VAL A 197 -7.17 -6.81 -1.07
N GLY A 198 -6.66 -5.73 -0.46
CA GLY A 198 -7.09 -4.37 -0.74
C GLY A 198 -6.89 -3.99 -2.22
N ALA A 199 -5.76 -4.38 -2.82
CA ALA A 199 -5.48 -4.13 -4.23
C ALA A 199 -6.45 -4.91 -5.14
N ALA A 200 -6.71 -6.18 -4.84
CA ALA A 200 -7.69 -6.97 -5.60
C ALA A 200 -9.11 -6.37 -5.53
N VAL A 201 -9.53 -5.92 -4.34
CA VAL A 201 -10.82 -5.24 -4.14
C VAL A 201 -10.86 -3.90 -4.86
N ALA A 202 -9.74 -3.15 -4.86
CA ALA A 202 -9.61 -1.92 -5.61
C ALA A 202 -9.73 -2.14 -7.13
N VAL A 203 -9.40 -3.32 -7.66
CA VAL A 203 -9.63 -3.67 -9.08
C VAL A 203 -11.07 -4.11 -9.35
N ALA A 204 -11.69 -4.89 -8.44
CA ALA A 204 -13.01 -5.52 -8.58
C ALA A 204 -14.23 -4.55 -8.55
N ARG A 205 -14.03 -3.26 -8.81
CA ARG A 205 -14.95 -2.12 -8.49
C ARG A 205 -16.41 -2.26 -8.92
N ARG A 206 -16.70 -3.02 -9.98
CA ARG A 206 -18.05 -3.37 -10.44
C ARG A 206 -18.09 -4.86 -10.72
N LEU A 207 -18.92 -5.60 -9.98
CA LEU A 207 -19.09 -7.05 -10.14
C LEU A 207 -19.75 -7.43 -11.48
N SER A 208 -20.33 -6.46 -12.20
CA SER A 208 -20.97 -6.66 -13.50
C SER A 208 -20.00 -6.65 -14.68
N ASP A 209 -18.71 -6.38 -14.45
CA ASP A 209 -17.68 -6.31 -15.49
C ASP A 209 -16.76 -7.53 -15.40
N GLU A 210 -16.97 -8.50 -16.29
CA GLU A 210 -16.22 -9.77 -16.33
C GLU A 210 -14.71 -9.55 -16.50
N VAL A 211 -14.31 -8.53 -17.26
CA VAL A 211 -12.89 -8.22 -17.51
C VAL A 211 -12.23 -7.77 -16.21
N ARG A 212 -12.91 -6.92 -15.43
CA ARG A 212 -12.41 -6.47 -14.13
C ARG A 212 -12.43 -7.56 -13.07
N ALA A 213 -13.43 -8.43 -13.09
CA ALA A 213 -13.47 -9.60 -12.22
C ALA A 213 -12.25 -10.51 -12.50
N SER A 214 -11.94 -10.75 -13.77
CA SER A 214 -10.76 -11.51 -14.20
C SER A 214 -9.43 -10.82 -13.83
N ALA A 215 -9.35 -9.49 -13.94
CA ALA A 215 -8.17 -8.76 -13.49
C ALA A 215 -8.00 -8.83 -11.96
N ALA A 216 -9.08 -8.69 -11.20
CA ALA A 216 -9.06 -8.78 -9.74
C ALA A 216 -8.63 -10.17 -9.25
N THR A 217 -9.08 -11.24 -9.89
CA THR A 217 -8.64 -12.61 -9.55
C THR A 217 -7.17 -12.82 -9.85
N ARG A 218 -6.64 -12.26 -10.94
CA ARG A 218 -5.19 -12.28 -11.23
C ARG A 218 -4.38 -11.54 -10.17
N VAL A 219 -4.81 -10.34 -9.77
CA VAL A 219 -4.17 -9.56 -8.70
C VAL A 219 -4.22 -10.31 -7.37
N LEU A 220 -5.35 -10.94 -7.05
CA LEU A 220 -5.49 -11.74 -5.84
C LEU A 220 -4.55 -12.96 -5.88
N ALA A 221 -4.49 -13.69 -7.00
CA ALA A 221 -3.63 -14.85 -7.14
C ALA A 221 -2.14 -14.47 -7.01
N LEU A 222 -1.70 -13.39 -7.67
CA LEU A 222 -0.34 -12.86 -7.52
C LEU A 222 -0.06 -12.41 -6.10
N SER A 223 -1.02 -11.75 -5.45
CA SER A 223 -0.88 -11.36 -4.05
C SER A 223 -0.73 -12.56 -3.13
N MET A 224 -1.53 -13.62 -3.33
CA MET A 224 -1.41 -14.87 -2.58
C MET A 224 -0.05 -15.55 -2.78
N VAL A 225 0.48 -15.57 -4.00
CA VAL A 225 1.85 -16.05 -4.26
C VAL A 225 2.85 -15.25 -3.43
N GLY A 226 2.73 -13.92 -3.42
CA GLY A 226 3.60 -13.06 -2.62
C GLY A 226 3.46 -13.29 -1.11
N ASP A 227 2.24 -13.47 -0.62
CA ASP A 227 1.94 -13.75 0.79
C ASP A 227 2.53 -15.11 1.20
N LEU A 228 2.41 -16.13 0.35
CA LEU A 228 3.00 -17.46 0.57
C LEU A 228 4.53 -17.41 0.56
N CYS A 229 5.14 -16.66 -0.37
CA CYS A 229 6.59 -16.47 -0.39
C CYS A 229 7.08 -15.76 0.87
N LEU A 230 6.38 -14.72 1.32
CA LEU A 230 6.73 -14.00 2.54
C LEU A 230 6.57 -14.87 3.79
N GLY A 231 5.49 -15.64 3.86
CA GLY A 231 5.25 -16.62 4.93
C GLY A 231 6.31 -17.73 4.94
N ALA A 232 6.71 -18.23 3.77
CA ALA A 232 7.79 -19.21 3.65
C ALA A 232 9.14 -18.63 4.09
N ALA A 233 9.44 -17.37 3.75
CA ALA A 233 10.65 -16.69 4.22
C ALA A 233 10.66 -16.57 5.76
N ALA A 234 9.51 -16.23 6.36
CA ALA A 234 9.34 -16.20 7.81
C ALA A 234 9.61 -17.58 8.45
N VAL A 235 9.07 -18.65 7.86
CA VAL A 235 9.30 -20.03 8.33
C VAL A 235 10.78 -20.41 8.23
N VAL A 236 11.45 -20.10 7.12
CA VAL A 236 12.88 -20.39 6.94
C VAL A 236 13.74 -19.67 7.98
N LEU A 237 13.47 -18.38 8.24
CA LEU A 237 14.18 -17.60 9.26
C LEU A 237 13.99 -18.14 10.68
N VAL A 238 12.78 -18.60 11.00
CA VAL A 238 12.48 -19.23 12.29
C VAL A 238 13.19 -20.56 12.44
N LEU A 239 13.16 -21.41 11.42
CA LEU A 239 13.83 -22.72 11.44
C LEU A 239 15.36 -22.61 11.48
N ALA A 240 15.93 -21.56 10.90
CA ALA A 240 17.35 -21.21 11.05
C ALA A 240 17.69 -20.61 12.43
N GLY A 241 16.71 -20.45 13.32
CA GLY A 241 16.89 -19.89 14.67
C GLY A 241 17.16 -18.38 14.69
N ILE A 242 16.99 -17.68 13.57
CA ILE A 242 17.18 -16.22 13.46
C ILE A 242 15.97 -15.48 14.05
N GLY A 243 14.78 -16.05 13.90
CA GLY A 243 13.52 -15.45 14.34
C GLY A 243 12.95 -14.43 13.34
N LEU A 244 11.88 -13.74 13.75
CA LEU A 244 11.14 -12.81 12.89
C LEU A 244 11.45 -11.32 13.15
N ALA A 245 12.02 -11.02 14.32
CA ALA A 245 12.36 -9.65 14.69
C ALA A 245 13.52 -9.15 13.83
N HIS A 246 13.38 -7.96 13.26
CA HIS A 246 14.42 -7.41 12.38
C HIS A 246 15.74 -7.15 13.11
N THR A 247 15.68 -6.79 14.39
CA THR A 247 16.86 -6.65 15.25
C THR A 247 17.63 -7.96 15.39
N GLY A 248 16.93 -9.10 15.32
CA GLY A 248 17.51 -10.43 15.35
C GLY A 248 18.50 -10.66 14.20
N LEU A 249 18.22 -10.14 13.00
CA LEU A 249 19.09 -10.26 11.83
C LEU A 249 20.49 -9.67 12.07
N TRP A 250 20.61 -8.73 13.02
CA TRP A 250 21.85 -8.02 13.25
C TRP A 250 22.78 -8.67 14.28
N ALA A 251 22.31 -9.74 14.95
CA ALA A 251 23.10 -10.41 15.98
C ALA A 251 24.42 -11.00 15.41
N PRO A 252 25.49 -11.09 16.22
CA PRO A 252 26.82 -11.49 15.74
C PRO A 252 26.86 -12.87 15.06
N ARG A 253 26.07 -13.83 15.55
CA ARG A 253 26.05 -15.22 15.06
C ARG A 253 25.12 -15.47 13.86
N VAL A 254 24.42 -14.45 13.38
CA VAL A 254 23.46 -14.62 12.28
C VAL A 254 24.16 -14.78 10.94
N GLY A 255 25.35 -14.21 10.76
CA GLY A 255 26.13 -14.43 9.53
C GLY A 255 26.39 -15.91 9.27
N ASP A 256 26.81 -16.64 10.31
CA ASP A 256 27.08 -18.09 10.23
C ASP A 256 25.81 -18.86 9.87
N ARG A 257 24.70 -18.58 10.56
CA ARG A 257 23.38 -19.21 10.29
C ARG A 257 22.83 -18.92 8.90
N LEU A 258 23.17 -17.78 8.30
CA LEU A 258 22.76 -17.44 6.94
C LEU A 258 23.52 -18.24 5.89
N TYR A 259 24.78 -18.61 6.16
CA TYR A 259 25.57 -19.50 5.30
C TYR A 259 25.30 -20.98 5.54
N GLU A 260 24.80 -21.35 6.71
CA GLU A 260 24.39 -22.72 6.99
C GLU A 260 23.39 -23.21 5.93
N THR A 261 23.64 -24.43 5.46
CA THR A 261 22.77 -25.12 4.51
C THR A 261 21.41 -25.30 5.15
N GLY A 262 20.42 -24.58 4.62
CA GLY A 262 19.06 -24.59 5.11
C GLY A 262 18.23 -25.72 4.50
N LEU A 263 16.92 -25.50 4.45
CA LEU A 263 15.98 -26.38 3.79
C LEU A 263 16.33 -26.54 2.30
N LEU A 264 16.08 -27.73 1.74
CA LEU A 264 16.31 -28.08 0.33
C LEU A 264 17.79 -28.08 -0.10
N GLY A 265 18.74 -28.09 0.83
CA GLY A 265 20.17 -28.15 0.51
C GLY A 265 20.75 -26.86 -0.07
N LEU A 266 20.00 -25.75 -0.01
CA LEU A 266 20.46 -24.42 -0.38
C LEU A 266 20.89 -23.64 0.87
N PRO A 267 21.85 -22.69 0.77
CA PRO A 267 22.14 -21.77 1.86
C PRO A 267 20.88 -21.04 2.31
N THR A 268 20.70 -20.90 3.62
CA THR A 268 19.52 -20.23 4.21
C THR A 268 19.35 -18.81 3.65
N ALA A 269 20.45 -18.09 3.43
CA ALA A 269 20.43 -16.76 2.81
C ALA A 269 19.82 -16.78 1.40
N GLU A 270 20.24 -17.71 0.53
CA GLU A 270 19.79 -17.79 -0.86
C GLU A 270 18.30 -18.14 -0.95
N LEU A 271 17.86 -19.12 -0.16
CA LEU A 271 16.45 -19.50 -0.10
C LEU A 271 15.58 -18.33 0.39
N THR A 272 15.99 -17.69 1.49
CA THR A 272 15.24 -16.56 2.07
C THR A 272 15.23 -15.36 1.12
N ALA A 273 16.37 -15.02 0.52
CA ALA A 273 16.49 -13.94 -0.46
C ALA A 273 15.60 -14.19 -1.67
N GLY A 274 15.62 -15.40 -2.25
CA GLY A 274 14.77 -15.77 -3.36
C GLY A 274 13.28 -15.63 -3.04
N LEU A 275 12.85 -16.04 -1.84
CA LEU A 275 11.48 -15.89 -1.38
C LEU A 275 11.08 -14.42 -1.16
N LEU A 276 11.94 -13.60 -0.55
CA LEU A 276 11.69 -12.17 -0.37
C LEU A 276 11.59 -11.43 -1.70
N LEU A 277 12.47 -11.77 -2.67
CA LEU A 277 12.41 -11.24 -4.02
C LEU A 277 11.13 -11.66 -4.72
N ALA A 278 10.75 -12.93 -4.67
CA ALA A 278 9.50 -13.42 -5.26
C ALA A 278 8.27 -12.72 -4.65
N ALA A 279 8.27 -12.48 -3.33
CA ALA A 279 7.25 -11.69 -2.67
C ALA A 279 7.19 -10.26 -3.24
N ALA A 280 8.32 -9.55 -3.26
CA ALA A 280 8.37 -8.19 -3.79
C ALA A 280 7.96 -8.11 -5.27
N PHE A 281 8.47 -9.00 -6.12
CA PHE A 281 8.16 -9.03 -7.56
C PHE A 281 6.69 -9.33 -7.83
N SER A 282 6.11 -10.35 -7.17
CA SER A 282 4.68 -10.67 -7.34
C SER A 282 3.79 -9.49 -6.96
N ARG A 283 4.16 -8.75 -5.92
CA ARG A 283 3.45 -7.53 -5.52
C ARG A 283 3.60 -6.40 -6.54
N LEU A 284 4.80 -6.16 -7.05
CA LEU A 284 5.04 -5.16 -8.09
C LEU A 284 4.30 -5.49 -9.39
N MET A 285 4.17 -6.77 -9.75
CA MET A 285 3.40 -7.19 -10.92
C MET A 285 1.91 -6.83 -10.81
N CYS A 286 1.37 -6.68 -9.61
CA CYS A 286 -0.02 -6.22 -9.42
C CYS A 286 -0.25 -4.81 -10.00
N LEU A 287 0.80 -3.99 -10.15
CA LEU A 287 0.72 -2.68 -10.79
C LEU A 287 0.36 -2.75 -12.28
N ALA A 288 0.49 -3.92 -12.91
CA ALA A 288 0.02 -4.12 -14.28
C ALA A 288 -1.52 -4.04 -14.40
N TRP A 289 -2.26 -3.91 -13.30
CA TRP A 289 -3.71 -3.73 -13.30
C TRP A 289 -4.18 -2.56 -12.42
N ALA A 290 -3.26 -1.64 -12.08
CA ALA A 290 -3.54 -0.54 -11.16
C ALA A 290 -4.33 0.62 -11.81
N GLY A 291 -5.29 1.16 -11.06
CA GLY A 291 -6.00 2.43 -11.32
C GLY A 291 -6.85 2.53 -12.60
N ASN A 292 -7.93 3.32 -12.56
CA ASN A 292 -8.66 3.73 -13.78
C ASN A 292 -8.32 5.16 -14.23
N SER A 293 -7.70 5.92 -13.34
CA SER A 293 -7.24 7.28 -13.57
C SER A 293 -5.76 7.40 -13.25
N LEU A 294 -5.12 8.43 -13.80
CA LEU A 294 -3.72 8.74 -13.52
C LEU A 294 -3.47 8.92 -12.01
N ASN A 295 -4.39 9.59 -11.30
CA ASN A 295 -4.25 9.86 -9.88
C ASN A 295 -4.33 8.59 -9.03
N GLU A 296 -5.31 7.72 -9.32
CA GLU A 296 -5.42 6.43 -8.62
C GLU A 296 -4.24 5.51 -8.97
N ALA A 297 -3.83 5.46 -10.23
CA ALA A 297 -2.68 4.66 -10.64
C ALA A 297 -1.39 5.15 -9.95
N LEU A 298 -1.22 6.45 -9.77
CA LEU A 298 -0.09 7.02 -9.03
C LEU A 298 -0.15 6.68 -7.53
N LEU A 299 -1.33 6.78 -6.91
CA LEU A 299 -1.53 6.40 -5.51
C LEU A 299 -1.27 4.90 -5.30
N GLU A 300 -1.85 4.04 -6.13
CA GLU A 300 -1.63 2.58 -6.07
C GLU A 300 -0.16 2.23 -6.36
N ALA A 301 0.49 2.91 -7.32
CA ALA A 301 1.92 2.75 -7.59
C ALA A 301 2.76 3.00 -6.34
N VAL A 302 2.51 4.09 -5.61
CA VAL A 302 3.25 4.39 -4.38
C VAL A 302 2.93 3.38 -3.27
N LEU A 303 1.65 3.11 -3.04
CA LEU A 303 1.17 2.25 -1.96
C LEU A 303 1.59 0.79 -2.11
N ILE A 304 1.82 0.32 -3.33
CA ILE A 304 2.24 -1.05 -3.63
C ILE A 304 3.76 -1.15 -3.78
N SER A 305 4.41 -0.19 -4.48
CA SER A 305 5.85 -0.27 -4.72
C SER A 305 6.70 0.05 -3.51
N MET A 306 6.32 1.06 -2.71
CA MET A 306 7.14 1.47 -1.55
C MET A 306 7.27 0.34 -0.51
N PRO A 307 6.20 -0.36 -0.10
CA PRO A 307 6.34 -1.51 0.80
C PRO A 307 7.21 -2.64 0.21
N ALA A 308 7.10 -2.90 -1.09
CA ALA A 308 7.88 -3.95 -1.76
C ALA A 308 9.38 -3.63 -1.79
N VAL A 309 9.74 -2.40 -2.15
CA VAL A 309 11.14 -1.94 -2.14
C VAL A 309 11.66 -1.87 -0.70
N TYR A 310 10.85 -1.35 0.23
CA TYR A 310 11.22 -1.25 1.64
C TYR A 310 11.50 -2.63 2.25
N LEU A 311 10.69 -3.64 1.96
CA LEU A 311 10.93 -5.02 2.40
C LEU A 311 12.34 -5.50 2.00
N LEU A 312 12.76 -5.27 0.76
CA LEU A 312 14.09 -5.68 0.31
C LEU A 312 15.21 -4.88 1.01
N LEU A 313 15.03 -3.57 1.20
CA LEU A 313 15.99 -2.74 1.94
C LEU A 313 16.10 -3.17 3.41
N ARG A 314 14.97 -3.54 4.01
CA ARG A 314 14.88 -3.98 5.40
C ARG A 314 15.63 -5.29 5.63
N PHE A 315 15.59 -6.20 4.64
CA PHE A 315 16.30 -7.48 4.66
C PHE A 315 17.60 -7.47 3.84
N HIS A 316 18.20 -6.29 3.60
CA HIS A 316 19.43 -6.19 2.80
C HIS A 316 20.58 -7.04 3.33
N ARG A 317 20.64 -7.29 4.65
CA ARG A 317 21.65 -8.18 5.23
C ARG A 317 21.50 -9.61 4.69
N VAL A 318 20.28 -10.14 4.60
CA VAL A 318 20.03 -11.46 3.99
C VAL A 318 20.44 -11.46 2.51
N LEU A 319 20.06 -10.41 1.78
CA LEU A 319 20.41 -10.26 0.37
C LEU A 319 21.94 -10.20 0.15
N ALA A 320 22.69 -9.53 1.02
CA ALA A 320 24.14 -9.43 0.94
C ALA A 320 24.85 -10.80 1.06
N TYR A 321 24.22 -11.76 1.73
CA TYR A 321 24.71 -13.15 1.85
C TYR A 321 24.17 -14.08 0.74
N ALA A 322 23.41 -13.54 -0.21
CA ALA A 322 22.74 -14.28 -1.27
C ALA A 322 23.10 -13.74 -2.67
N PRO A 323 24.38 -13.88 -3.09
CA PRO A 323 24.86 -13.28 -4.34
C PRO A 323 24.14 -13.83 -5.58
N THR A 324 23.72 -15.10 -5.57
CA THR A 324 23.04 -15.68 -6.73
C THR A 324 21.61 -15.17 -6.86
N ALA A 325 20.87 -15.05 -5.76
CA ALA A 325 19.55 -14.42 -5.74
C ALA A 325 19.60 -12.96 -6.19
N LEU A 326 20.60 -12.18 -5.74
CA LEU A 326 20.81 -10.80 -6.18
C LEU A 326 21.13 -10.70 -7.67
N ALA A 327 22.01 -11.57 -8.19
CA ALA A 327 22.33 -11.61 -9.61
C ALA A 327 21.09 -11.94 -10.47
N ALA A 328 20.29 -12.92 -10.04
CA ALA A 328 19.03 -13.26 -10.69
C ALA A 328 18.03 -12.09 -10.67
N ALA A 329 17.90 -11.40 -9.54
CA ALA A 329 17.04 -10.22 -9.41
C ALA A 329 17.47 -9.08 -10.33
N LEU A 330 18.78 -8.84 -10.44
CA LEU A 330 19.34 -7.81 -11.32
C LEU A 330 19.09 -8.13 -12.79
N LEU A 331 19.32 -9.38 -13.20
CA LEU A 331 19.02 -9.85 -14.56
C LEU A 331 17.53 -9.71 -14.88
N LEU A 332 16.66 -10.22 -14.01
CA LEU A 332 15.22 -10.16 -14.18
C LEU A 332 14.72 -8.70 -14.21
N GLY A 333 15.19 -7.86 -13.29
CA GLY A 333 14.86 -6.45 -13.23
C GLY A 333 15.29 -5.68 -14.48
N THR A 334 16.48 -5.98 -15.01
CA THR A 334 16.96 -5.38 -16.26
C THR A 334 16.09 -5.79 -17.44
N VAL A 335 15.78 -7.08 -17.58
CA VAL A 335 14.90 -7.60 -18.64
C VAL A 335 13.52 -6.97 -18.56
N LEU A 336 12.91 -6.93 -17.36
CA LEU A 336 11.59 -6.32 -17.15
C LEU A 336 11.59 -4.82 -17.45
N THR A 337 12.66 -4.10 -17.08
CA THR A 337 12.79 -2.66 -17.38
C THR A 337 12.93 -2.41 -18.88
N LEU A 338 13.69 -3.23 -19.60
CA LEU A 338 13.83 -3.14 -21.05
C LEU A 338 12.52 -3.46 -21.76
N LEU A 339 11.85 -4.54 -21.37
CA LEU A 339 10.55 -4.91 -21.92
C LEU A 339 9.48 -3.85 -21.61
N GLY A 340 9.47 -3.34 -20.39
CA GLY A 340 8.58 -2.26 -19.97
C GLY A 340 8.79 -0.98 -20.78
N SER A 341 10.04 -0.54 -20.92
CA SER A 341 10.37 0.66 -21.71
C SER A 341 10.07 0.50 -23.20
N LEU A 342 10.38 -0.66 -23.80
CA LEU A 342 10.04 -0.96 -25.19
C LEU A 342 8.51 -0.98 -25.39
N SER A 343 7.77 -1.63 -24.49
CA SER A 343 6.31 -1.66 -24.56
C SER A 343 5.69 -0.27 -24.43
N ALA A 344 6.28 0.61 -23.62
CA ALA A 344 5.83 1.99 -23.47
C ALA A 344 6.08 2.82 -24.74
N LEU A 345 7.23 2.61 -25.42
CA LEU A 345 7.57 3.29 -26.67
C LEU A 345 6.69 2.86 -27.85
N LEU A 346 6.30 1.60 -27.90
CA LEU A 346 5.48 1.04 -29.00
C LEU A 346 3.99 1.36 -28.86
N ARG A 347 3.54 1.95 -27.75
CA ARG A 347 2.11 2.28 -27.56
C ARG A 347 1.73 3.47 -28.45
N PRO A 348 0.80 3.28 -29.41
CA PRO A 348 0.49 4.30 -30.42
C PRO A 348 -0.28 5.51 -29.86
N HIS A 349 -0.71 5.50 -28.60
CA HIS A 349 -1.46 6.59 -27.99
C HIS A 349 -0.92 6.85 -26.58
N GLY A 350 -0.22 7.98 -26.41
CA GLY A 350 -0.06 8.58 -25.10
C GLY A 350 -1.43 8.84 -24.49
N GLY A 351 -1.56 8.76 -23.16
CA GLY A 351 -2.80 8.93 -22.41
C GLY A 351 -3.46 10.31 -22.53
N GLN A 352 -3.79 10.74 -23.74
CA GLN A 352 -4.71 11.82 -24.01
C GLN A 352 -6.11 11.24 -23.92
N GLY A 353 -6.81 11.63 -22.85
CA GLY A 353 -8.22 11.38 -22.64
C GLY A 353 -9.09 12.00 -23.73
N ARG A 354 -9.14 11.37 -24.91
CA ARG A 354 -10.29 11.49 -25.78
C ARG A 354 -11.34 10.54 -25.25
N ARG A 355 -12.29 11.12 -24.51
CA ARG A 355 -13.60 10.55 -24.21
C ARG A 355 -14.20 10.01 -25.49
N VAL A 356 -14.05 8.71 -25.68
CA VAL A 356 -14.92 7.95 -26.56
C VAL A 356 -15.89 7.28 -25.60
N GLU A 357 -17.07 7.88 -25.43
CA GLU A 357 -18.28 7.14 -25.07
C GLU A 357 -18.54 6.16 -26.21
N ARG A 358 -17.87 5.00 -26.20
CA ARG A 358 -18.28 3.85 -26.99
C ARG A 358 -18.46 2.69 -26.03
N GLY A 359 -19.61 2.06 -26.15
CA GLY A 359 -20.02 0.95 -25.30
C GLY A 359 -19.00 -0.18 -25.29
N GLY A 360 -18.78 -0.72 -24.10
CA GLY A 360 -18.52 -2.14 -23.89
C GLY A 360 -17.17 -2.72 -24.28
N ILE A 361 -16.29 -2.04 -25.01
CA ILE A 361 -15.05 -2.65 -25.50
C ILE A 361 -13.90 -1.64 -25.35
N GLU A 362 -12.84 -2.02 -24.62
CA GLU A 362 -11.56 -1.31 -24.45
C GLU A 362 -11.48 -0.10 -23.49
N GLN A 363 -11.86 -0.29 -22.22
CA GLN A 363 -11.37 0.58 -21.12
C GLN A 363 -10.55 -0.21 -20.10
N GLY A 364 -9.29 -0.45 -20.46
CA GLY A 364 -8.25 -0.98 -19.58
C GLY A 364 -6.88 -0.47 -20.04
N LEU A 365 -6.58 0.81 -19.76
CA LEU A 365 -5.28 1.41 -20.08
C LEU A 365 -4.69 2.10 -18.85
N ALA A 366 -4.36 1.28 -17.86
CA ALA A 366 -3.24 1.50 -16.97
C ALA A 366 -2.74 0.09 -16.59
N GLY A 367 -1.50 -0.21 -16.97
CA GLY A 367 -0.98 -1.55 -16.78
C GLY A 367 -0.05 -2.02 -17.88
N THR A 368 1.19 -2.25 -17.51
CA THR A 368 2.24 -2.96 -18.25
C THR A 368 1.89 -4.44 -18.44
N ALA A 369 0.75 -4.74 -19.05
CA ALA A 369 0.56 -6.02 -19.70
C ALA A 369 1.47 -6.00 -20.93
N LEU A 370 2.72 -6.41 -20.70
CA LEU A 370 3.44 -7.21 -21.67
C LEU A 370 2.40 -8.13 -22.32
N THR A 371 2.18 -7.88 -23.61
CA THR A 371 1.52 -8.78 -24.55
C THR A 371 2.15 -10.15 -24.39
N TRP A 372 1.62 -10.96 -23.48
CA TRP A 372 1.98 -12.35 -23.30
C TRP A 372 0.68 -13.14 -23.29
N ALA A 373 0.52 -13.81 -24.43
CA ALA A 373 -0.23 -15.04 -24.72
C ALA A 373 -1.71 -15.08 -24.34
#